data_AF-A0A2N0NSG7-F1
#
_entry.id   AF-A0A2N0NSG7-F1
#
_cell.length_a   1.000
_cell.length_b   1.000
_cell.length_c   1.000
_cell.angle_alpha   90.00
_cell.angle_beta   90.00
_cell.angle_gamma   90.00
#
_symmetry.space_group_name_H-M   'P 1'
#
loop_
_entity.id
_entity.type
_entity.pdbx_description
1 polymer ?
#
loop_
_entity_poly.entity_id
_entity_poly.type
_entity_poly.pdbx_seq_one_letter_code
_entity_poly.pdbx_strand_id
1 'polypeptide(L)'
;SFEINIQAIDHWSTDARQDAWFSACSLHSVIENLDIKPKWISIISDNGPHYHNSELMVIMSKWYEWYGIQVKKWIFLEAGEAKTTVDSHHAQISLSIKRYIRIGGEIQEGSDITSAIKNIAGTSVAHIEPNQIKENKGKSMTIPGISNWFEWTWPIEGEDAGYIKARAMPNVGKWTLFSPAHIQKLLKGEINQPSPQVSETTKPKSPWKIPIPHSSGICPKRLPLQELTNELQNRKVDYGNQNKRQKLVEILDKELTHETLEKKESCLRNRSMLHKEYTTRLSDITEFPLSSGWAMKEVQKYGKKGGGKRIKKSISAVLEECFLAGNVDKSYRMTAQDMFPAMEYAAGKAQAQLEPVQVQLGLSQDLLWLGLAQKA
;
A
#
# COMPACT_ATOMS: atom_id res chain seq x y z
N SER A 1 23.74 -5.25 10.69
CA SER A 1 22.33 -5.37 10.28
C SER A 1 22.30 -5.39 8.76
N PHE A 2 21.61 -6.36 8.15
CA PHE A 2 21.26 -6.21 6.73
C PHE A 2 20.12 -5.20 6.66
N GLU A 3 20.33 -4.12 5.90
CA GLU A 3 19.39 -3.01 5.81
C GLU A 3 18.93 -2.87 4.37
N ILE A 4 17.63 -2.63 4.20
CA ILE A 4 17.04 -2.28 2.91
C ILE A 4 17.19 -0.77 2.78
N ASN A 5 17.83 -0.35 1.70
CA ASN A 5 17.88 1.06 1.31
C ASN A 5 16.55 1.40 0.62
N ILE A 6 15.80 2.35 1.19
CA ILE A 6 14.57 2.87 0.61
C ILE A 6 14.89 4.20 -0.06
N GLN A 7 14.47 4.31 -1.31
CA GLN A 7 14.43 5.57 -2.03
C GLN A 7 12.98 5.90 -2.34
N ALA A 8 12.55 7.09 -1.95
CA ALA A 8 11.28 7.65 -2.35
C ALA A 8 11.56 8.66 -3.47
N ILE A 9 10.94 8.45 -4.62
CA ILE A 9 11.04 9.36 -5.77
C ILE A 9 9.66 9.99 -5.92
N ASP A 10 9.56 11.25 -5.55
CA ASP A 10 8.35 12.04 -5.61
C ASP A 10 8.38 12.94 -6.85
N HIS A 11 7.23 13.01 -7.54
CA HIS A 11 7.05 13.93 -8.67
C HIS A 11 6.00 14.97 -8.33
N TRP A 12 6.24 16.21 -8.73
CA TRP A 12 5.22 17.25 -8.76
C TRP A 12 4.97 17.68 -10.21
N SER A 13 3.76 18.14 -10.50
CA SER A 13 3.36 18.65 -11.82
C SER A 13 2.39 19.80 -11.65
N THR A 14 2.40 20.72 -12.62
CA THR A 14 1.38 21.77 -12.73
C THR A 14 0.07 21.22 -13.33
N ASP A 15 0.11 20.07 -14.00
CA ASP A 15 -1.09 19.37 -14.45
C ASP A 15 -1.73 18.61 -13.28
N ALA A 16 -2.96 18.98 -12.94
CA ALA A 16 -3.73 18.35 -11.88
C ALA A 16 -4.37 17.00 -12.30
N ARG A 17 -4.22 16.59 -13.57
CA ARG A 17 -4.77 15.31 -14.08
C ARG A 17 -3.91 14.14 -13.65
N GLN A 18 -4.35 13.45 -12.61
CA GLN A 18 -3.79 12.15 -12.19
C GLN A 18 -4.44 11.00 -12.97
N ASP A 19 -4.19 10.93 -14.28
CA ASP A 19 -4.68 9.86 -15.13
C ASP A 19 -3.66 8.72 -15.31
N ALA A 20 -4.00 7.73 -16.15
CA ALA A 20 -3.12 6.61 -16.47
C ALA A 20 -1.81 7.06 -17.13
N TRP A 21 -1.86 8.12 -17.94
CA TRP A 21 -0.68 8.63 -18.63
C TRP A 21 0.27 9.31 -17.66
N PHE A 22 -0.25 10.08 -16.71
CA PHE A 22 0.56 10.62 -15.60
C PHE A 22 1.30 9.51 -14.84
N SER A 23 0.58 8.44 -14.47
CA SER A 23 1.17 7.30 -13.76
C SER A 23 2.25 6.61 -14.59
N ALA A 24 2.02 6.43 -15.89
CA ALA A 24 2.99 5.84 -16.81
C ALA A 24 4.25 6.73 -16.97
N CYS A 25 4.08 8.04 -17.08
CA CYS A 25 5.18 9.02 -17.15
C CYS A 25 6.00 9.04 -15.87
N SER A 26 5.36 9.01 -14.69
CA SER A 26 6.05 8.95 -13.40
C SER A 26 6.88 7.67 -13.28
N LEU A 27 6.32 6.50 -13.63
CA LEU A 27 7.06 5.25 -13.62
C LEU A 27 8.21 5.23 -14.65
N HIS A 28 8.00 5.76 -15.85
CA HIS A 28 9.05 5.92 -16.86
C HIS A 28 10.22 6.74 -16.29
N SER A 29 9.92 7.89 -15.68
CA SER A 29 10.92 8.75 -15.05
C SER A 29 11.72 8.01 -14.00
N VAL A 30 11.07 7.19 -13.15
CA VAL A 30 11.78 6.38 -12.17
C VAL A 30 12.77 5.42 -12.85
N ILE A 31 12.31 4.64 -13.83
CA ILE A 31 13.13 3.61 -14.49
C ILE A 31 14.31 4.19 -15.25
N GLU A 32 14.13 5.30 -15.96
CA GLU A 32 15.23 5.95 -16.69
C GLU A 32 16.27 6.59 -15.75
N ASN A 33 15.88 6.95 -14.53
CA ASN A 33 16.80 7.50 -13.52
C ASN A 33 17.50 6.42 -12.67
N LEU A 34 17.23 5.12 -12.88
CA LEU A 34 17.96 4.05 -12.19
C LEU A 34 19.32 3.83 -12.84
N ASP A 35 20.39 3.91 -12.06
CA ASP A 35 21.77 3.62 -12.51
C ASP A 35 21.88 2.22 -13.15
N ILE A 36 21.16 1.25 -12.59
CA ILE A 36 21.11 -0.13 -13.06
C ILE A 36 19.65 -0.52 -13.25
N LYS A 37 19.25 -0.74 -14.51
CA LYS A 37 17.89 -1.18 -14.84
C LYS A 37 17.66 -2.61 -14.35
N PRO A 38 16.61 -2.87 -13.54
CA PRO A 38 16.33 -4.21 -13.04
C PRO A 38 15.83 -5.11 -14.17
N LYS A 39 16.13 -6.41 -14.11
CA LYS A 39 15.57 -7.38 -15.07
C LYS A 39 14.05 -7.54 -14.93
N TRP A 40 13.55 -7.36 -13.71
CA TRP A 40 12.14 -7.49 -13.41
C TRP A 40 11.73 -6.62 -12.23
N ILE A 41 10.46 -6.28 -12.15
CA ILE A 41 9.85 -5.52 -11.04
C ILE A 41 8.57 -6.19 -10.54
N SER A 42 8.17 -5.84 -9.32
CA SER A 42 6.83 -6.10 -8.78
C SER A 42 6.28 -4.80 -8.21
N ILE A 43 5.02 -4.50 -8.51
CA ILE A 43 4.37 -3.26 -8.12
C ILE A 43 3.36 -3.57 -7.02
N ILE A 44 3.31 -2.71 -6.02
CA ILE A 44 2.31 -2.74 -4.96
C ILE A 44 1.73 -1.33 -4.88
N SER A 45 0.41 -1.21 -4.92
CA SER A 45 -0.28 0.06 -4.77
C SER A 45 -1.48 -0.07 -3.85
N ASP A 46 -2.01 1.06 -3.39
CA ASP A 46 -3.33 1.09 -2.77
C ASP A 46 -4.42 0.74 -3.79
N ASN A 47 -5.66 0.51 -3.31
CA ASN A 47 -6.82 0.27 -4.16
C ASN A 47 -7.43 1.57 -4.73
N GLY A 48 -6.59 2.55 -5.07
CA GLY A 48 -6.99 3.84 -5.63
C GLY A 48 -7.74 3.69 -6.97
N PRO A 49 -8.90 4.36 -7.17
CA PRO A 49 -9.66 4.28 -8.42
C PRO A 49 -8.86 4.66 -9.66
N HIS A 50 -7.87 5.55 -9.53
CA HIS A 50 -7.03 6.02 -10.64
C HIS A 50 -6.11 4.93 -11.21
N TYR A 51 -5.78 3.88 -10.44
CA TYR A 51 -5.00 2.75 -10.93
C TYR A 51 -5.82 1.71 -11.70
N HIS A 52 -7.15 1.71 -11.53
CA HIS A 52 -8.08 0.79 -12.22
C HIS A 52 -8.38 1.26 -13.64
N ASN A 53 -7.33 1.40 -14.44
CA ASN A 53 -7.40 1.91 -15.80
C ASN A 53 -6.88 0.86 -16.80
N SER A 54 -7.68 0.56 -17.81
CA SER A 54 -7.33 -0.40 -18.86
C SER A 54 -6.12 0.06 -19.67
N GLU A 55 -5.99 1.36 -19.96
CA GLU A 55 -4.83 1.92 -20.64
C GLU A 55 -3.54 1.67 -19.86
N LEU A 56 -3.58 1.86 -18.53
CA LEU A 56 -2.44 1.57 -17.66
C LEU A 56 -2.05 0.09 -17.70
N MET A 57 -3.03 -0.82 -17.62
CA MET A 57 -2.77 -2.27 -17.70
C MET A 57 -2.15 -2.68 -19.04
N VAL A 58 -2.54 -2.01 -20.15
CA VAL A 58 -1.94 -2.26 -21.46
C VAL A 58 -0.55 -1.62 -21.57
N ILE A 59 -0.34 -0.42 -21.03
CA ILE A 59 0.99 0.19 -20.94
C ILE A 59 1.97 -0.76 -20.23
N MET A 60 1.57 -1.38 -19.11
CA MET A 60 2.42 -2.34 -18.41
C MET A 60 2.76 -3.58 -19.26
N SER A 61 1.90 -3.99 -20.20
CA SER A 61 2.20 -5.09 -21.13
C SER A 61 3.32 -4.76 -22.12
N LYS A 62 3.54 -3.48 -22.41
CA LYS A 62 4.58 -2.99 -23.32
C LYS A 62 5.92 -2.71 -22.65
N TRP A 63 5.99 -2.77 -21.33
CA TRP A 63 7.21 -2.46 -20.58
C TRP A 63 8.40 -3.33 -20.93
N TYR A 64 8.18 -4.62 -21.18
CA TYR A 64 9.27 -5.50 -21.56
C TYR A 64 9.86 -5.11 -22.93
N GLU A 65 9.01 -4.75 -23.89
CA GLU A 65 9.41 -4.27 -25.21
C GLU A 65 10.17 -2.94 -25.12
N TRP A 66 9.70 -2.00 -24.31
CA TRP A 66 10.28 -0.65 -24.22
C TRP A 66 11.53 -0.55 -23.35
N TYR A 67 11.60 -1.30 -22.26
CA TYR A 67 12.67 -1.15 -21.26
C TYR A 67 13.50 -2.42 -21.05
N GLY A 68 13.09 -3.57 -21.61
CA GLY A 68 13.69 -4.86 -21.29
C GLY A 68 13.40 -5.33 -19.85
N ILE A 69 12.37 -4.77 -19.21
CA ILE A 69 12.03 -5.03 -17.80
C ILE A 69 10.73 -5.84 -17.73
N GLN A 70 10.80 -7.01 -17.10
CA GLN A 70 9.61 -7.83 -16.88
C GLN A 70 8.79 -7.31 -15.70
N VAL A 71 7.52 -7.00 -15.91
CA VAL A 71 6.57 -6.71 -14.84
C VAL A 71 5.99 -8.04 -14.33
N LYS A 72 6.55 -8.58 -13.24
CA LYS A 72 6.13 -9.90 -12.73
C LYS A 72 4.69 -9.87 -12.23
N LYS A 73 4.38 -8.89 -11.38
CA LYS A 73 3.04 -8.72 -10.81
C LYS A 73 2.78 -7.30 -10.37
N TRP A 74 1.52 -6.91 -10.38
CA TRP A 74 0.99 -5.72 -9.72
C TRP A 74 -0.09 -6.16 -8.74
N ILE A 75 0.10 -5.85 -7.46
CA ILE A 75 -0.86 -6.17 -6.37
C ILE A 75 -1.50 -4.88 -5.84
N PHE A 76 -2.82 -4.91 -5.72
CA PHE A 76 -3.62 -3.88 -5.06
C PHE A 76 -3.91 -4.28 -3.62
N LEU A 77 -3.56 -3.43 -2.65
CA LEU A 77 -3.85 -3.62 -1.23
C LEU A 77 -5.26 -3.13 -0.90
N GLU A 78 -6.09 -3.87 -0.14
CA GLU A 78 -7.39 -3.34 0.25
C GLU A 78 -7.25 -2.22 1.31
N ALA A 79 -8.27 -1.37 1.34
CA ALA A 79 -8.34 -0.27 2.29
C ALA A 79 -8.36 -0.80 3.74
N GLY A 80 -7.41 -0.35 4.55
CA GLY A 80 -7.34 -0.71 5.98
C GLY A 80 -6.63 -2.03 6.29
N GLU A 81 -6.16 -2.78 5.29
CA GLU A 81 -5.47 -4.06 5.51
C GLU A 81 -4.04 -3.88 6.01
N ALA A 82 -3.33 -2.87 5.52
CA ALA A 82 -1.95 -2.61 5.91
C ALA A 82 -1.65 -1.12 5.91
N LYS A 83 -0.79 -0.70 6.85
CA LYS A 83 -0.06 0.57 6.75
C LYS A 83 1.30 0.28 6.17
N THR A 84 1.55 0.82 5.00
CA THR A 84 2.81 0.66 4.28
C THR A 84 3.82 1.73 4.69
N THR A 85 5.08 1.53 4.31
CA THR A 85 6.10 2.59 4.39
C THR A 85 5.73 3.79 3.53
N VAL A 86 4.98 3.59 2.44
CA VAL A 86 4.46 4.66 1.58
C VAL A 86 3.48 5.55 2.36
N ASP A 87 2.58 4.97 3.16
CA ASP A 87 1.65 5.75 4.00
C ASP A 87 2.42 6.63 5.02
N SER A 88 3.48 6.07 5.61
CA SER A 88 4.36 6.81 6.51
C SER A 88 5.08 7.95 5.79
N HIS A 89 5.56 7.72 4.57
CA HIS A 89 6.21 8.74 3.75
C HIS A 89 5.25 9.87 3.38
N HIS A 90 4.04 9.54 2.94
CA HIS A 90 2.99 10.52 2.64
C HIS A 90 2.63 11.38 3.86
N ALA A 91 2.57 10.76 5.06
CA ALA A 91 2.38 11.50 6.30
C ALA A 91 3.57 12.43 6.62
N GLN A 92 4.81 12.01 6.35
CA GLN A 92 6.00 12.84 6.53
C GLN A 92 5.99 14.05 5.57
N ILE A 93 5.63 13.85 4.30
CA ILE A 93 5.43 14.94 3.33
C ILE A 93 4.44 15.96 3.88
N SER A 94 3.25 15.48 4.28
CA SER A 94 2.18 16.34 4.82
C SER A 94 2.63 17.15 6.04
N LEU A 95 3.36 16.51 6.96
CA LEU A 95 3.91 17.19 8.15
C LEU A 95 4.99 18.20 7.80
N SER A 96 5.87 17.87 6.85
CA SER A 96 6.96 18.74 6.40
C SER A 96 6.42 20.02 5.75
N ILE A 97 5.42 19.89 4.87
CA ILE A 97 4.75 21.03 4.22
C ILE A 97 4.04 21.90 5.27
N LYS A 98 3.28 21.30 6.19
CA LYS A 98 2.63 22.05 7.29
C LYS A 98 3.64 22.81 8.15
N ARG A 99 4.78 22.20 8.45
CA ARG A 99 5.86 22.84 9.20
C ARG A 99 6.46 24.00 8.42
N TYR A 100 6.72 23.82 7.13
CA TYR A 100 7.24 24.84 6.24
C TYR A 100 6.36 26.10 6.23
N ILE A 101 5.04 25.91 6.12
CA ILE A 101 4.07 27.01 6.20
C ILE A 101 4.08 27.67 7.58
N ARG A 102 4.12 26.87 8.66
CA ARG A 102 4.10 27.39 10.04
C ARG A 102 5.31 28.27 10.39
N ILE A 103 6.46 28.03 9.76
CA ILE A 103 7.66 28.84 9.97
C ILE A 103 7.75 30.06 9.02
N GLY A 104 6.67 30.38 8.31
CA GLY A 104 6.57 31.52 7.41
C GLY A 104 6.93 31.24 5.96
N GLY A 105 7.08 29.98 5.55
CA GLY A 105 7.26 29.61 4.15
C GLY A 105 5.96 29.70 3.35
N GLU A 106 6.05 30.09 2.08
CA GLU A 106 4.93 30.14 1.15
C GLU A 106 5.06 29.05 0.07
N ILE A 107 3.95 28.48 -0.37
CA ILE A 107 3.91 27.52 -1.49
C ILE A 107 3.19 28.22 -2.65
N GLN A 108 3.96 28.80 -3.56
CA GLN A 108 3.43 29.48 -4.76
C GLN A 108 3.66 28.65 -6.02
N GLU A 109 4.78 27.93 -6.09
CA GLU A 109 5.15 27.07 -7.21
C GLU A 109 5.66 25.71 -6.73
N GLY A 110 5.82 24.75 -7.66
CA GLY A 110 6.25 23.40 -7.28
C GLY A 110 7.69 23.30 -6.77
N SER A 111 8.54 24.30 -7.06
CA SER A 111 9.88 24.39 -6.48
C SER A 111 9.81 24.59 -4.94
N ASP A 112 8.76 25.27 -4.45
CA ASP A 112 8.52 25.45 -3.01
C ASP A 112 8.17 24.12 -2.34
N ILE A 113 7.43 23.25 -3.03
CA ILE A 113 7.14 21.88 -2.55
C ILE A 113 8.45 21.12 -2.37
N THR A 114 9.34 21.20 -3.37
CA THR A 114 10.68 20.59 -3.31
C THR A 114 11.45 21.12 -2.08
N SER A 115 11.42 22.44 -1.86
CA SER A 115 12.06 23.06 -0.69
C SER A 115 11.45 22.63 0.65
N ALA A 116 10.13 22.44 0.68
CA ALA A 116 9.40 22.04 1.88
C ALA A 116 9.69 20.60 2.30
N ILE A 117 10.03 19.69 1.36
CA ILE A 117 10.25 18.26 1.65
C ILE A 117 11.72 17.81 1.53
N LYS A 118 12.64 18.69 1.15
CA LYS A 118 14.08 18.38 0.94
C LYS A 118 14.83 17.73 2.11
N ASN A 119 14.27 17.73 3.30
CA ASN A 119 14.90 17.18 4.51
C ASN A 119 14.29 15.81 4.92
N ILE A 120 13.33 15.28 4.15
CA ILE A 120 12.83 13.92 4.38
C ILE A 120 13.90 12.92 3.93
N ALA A 121 14.13 11.90 4.76
CA ALA A 121 15.17 10.91 4.51
C ALA A 121 14.81 10.04 3.30
N GLY A 122 15.81 9.76 2.45
CA GLY A 122 15.65 8.92 1.26
C GLY A 122 14.80 9.54 0.16
N THR A 123 14.40 10.82 0.28
CA THR A 123 13.51 11.49 -0.67
C THR A 123 14.27 12.22 -1.76
N SER A 124 13.89 11.91 -2.99
CA SER A 124 14.26 12.57 -4.23
C SER A 124 13.00 13.16 -4.84
N VAL A 125 13.10 14.38 -5.37
CA VAL A 125 11.98 15.12 -5.95
C VAL A 125 12.36 15.65 -7.32
N ALA A 126 11.44 15.51 -8.28
CA ALA A 126 11.57 16.08 -9.61
C ALA A 126 10.24 16.68 -10.11
N HIS A 127 10.33 17.69 -10.95
CA HIS A 127 9.20 18.18 -11.74
C HIS A 127 8.97 17.24 -12.91
N ILE A 128 7.70 16.90 -13.18
CA ILE A 128 7.31 16.13 -14.35
C ILE A 128 6.21 16.85 -15.12
N GLU A 129 6.40 16.97 -16.43
CA GLU A 129 5.36 17.38 -17.37
C GLU A 129 5.08 16.21 -18.32
N PRO A 130 3.91 15.54 -18.18
CA PRO A 130 3.49 14.53 -19.11
C PRO A 130 3.38 15.11 -20.52
N ASN A 131 4.01 14.46 -21.49
CA ASN A 131 3.86 14.81 -22.90
C ASN A 131 2.50 14.33 -23.43
N GLN A 132 1.42 14.96 -23.00
CA GLN A 132 0.09 14.68 -23.53
C GLN A 132 0.03 15.22 -24.97
N ILE A 133 0.16 14.33 -25.95
CA ILE A 133 -0.31 14.63 -27.30
C ILE A 133 -1.83 14.72 -27.19
N LYS A 134 -2.40 15.92 -27.39
CA LYS A 134 -3.84 16.19 -27.44
C LYS A 134 -4.48 15.59 -28.70
N GLU A 135 -4.18 14.34 -29.01
CA GLU A 135 -4.94 13.64 -30.02
C GLU A 135 -6.30 13.29 -29.41
N ASN A 136 -7.36 13.58 -30.17
CA ASN A 136 -8.73 13.14 -29.86
C ASN A 136 -8.82 11.60 -29.95
N LYS A 137 -8.08 10.89 -29.09
CA LYS A 137 -8.21 9.45 -28.94
C LYS A 137 -9.57 9.23 -28.28
N GLY A 138 -10.54 8.81 -29.08
CA GLY A 138 -11.89 8.52 -28.59
C GLY A 138 -11.83 7.59 -27.39
N LYS A 139 -12.78 7.73 -26.45
CA LYS A 139 -12.80 7.00 -25.17
C LYS A 139 -12.36 5.54 -25.33
N SER A 140 -11.20 5.19 -24.75
CA SER A 140 -10.68 3.82 -24.67
C SER A 140 -11.71 2.92 -24.00
N MET A 141 -11.78 1.66 -24.43
CA MET A 141 -12.74 0.73 -23.82
C MET A 141 -12.25 0.30 -22.44
N THR A 142 -13.18 0.26 -21.48
CA THR A 142 -12.90 -0.18 -20.12
C THR A 142 -13.07 -1.68 -20.02
N ILE A 143 -12.09 -2.38 -19.43
CA ILE A 143 -12.21 -3.78 -19.04
C ILE A 143 -13.38 -3.91 -18.05
N PRO A 144 -14.42 -4.69 -18.35
CA PRO A 144 -15.55 -4.86 -17.45
C PRO A 144 -15.10 -5.42 -16.09
N GLY A 145 -15.51 -4.75 -15.01
CA GLY A 145 -15.17 -5.16 -13.65
C GLY A 145 -13.69 -5.05 -13.31
N ILE A 146 -12.93 -4.17 -13.97
CA ILE A 146 -11.48 -3.97 -13.72
C ILE A 146 -11.14 -3.77 -12.23
N SER A 147 -12.02 -3.08 -11.49
CA SER A 147 -11.90 -2.83 -10.05
C SER A 147 -12.08 -4.07 -9.16
N ASN A 148 -12.49 -5.21 -9.73
CA ASN A 148 -12.65 -6.46 -8.99
C ASN A 148 -11.36 -7.30 -8.98
N TRP A 149 -10.33 -6.87 -9.71
CA TRP A 149 -9.07 -7.58 -9.84
C TRP A 149 -8.01 -6.94 -8.96
N PHE A 150 -7.39 -7.76 -8.12
CA PHE A 150 -6.41 -7.31 -7.11
C PHE A 150 -4.98 -7.76 -7.43
N GLU A 151 -4.81 -8.69 -8.37
CA GLU A 151 -3.50 -9.06 -8.86
C GLU A 151 -3.49 -9.17 -10.38
N TRP A 152 -2.47 -8.56 -10.99
CA TRP A 152 -2.22 -8.54 -12.43
C TRP A 152 -0.83 -9.05 -12.73
N THR A 153 -0.67 -9.79 -13.83
CA THR A 153 0.64 -10.28 -14.30
C THR A 153 0.73 -10.24 -15.83
N TRP A 154 1.95 -10.06 -16.33
CA TRP A 154 2.27 -9.92 -17.76
C TRP A 154 3.30 -10.97 -18.17
N PRO A 155 2.88 -12.22 -18.46
CA PRO A 155 3.76 -13.28 -18.94
C PRO A 155 4.44 -12.89 -20.26
N ILE A 156 5.77 -13.03 -20.29
CA ILE A 156 6.61 -12.77 -21.46
C ILE A 156 7.02 -14.06 -22.19
N GLU A 157 6.95 -15.20 -21.51
CA GLU A 157 7.36 -16.52 -22.01
C GLU A 157 6.30 -17.57 -21.64
N GLY A 158 6.23 -18.65 -22.41
CA GLY A 158 5.29 -19.76 -22.23
C GLY A 158 4.01 -19.63 -23.05
N GLU A 159 3.03 -20.49 -22.77
CA GLU A 159 1.76 -20.57 -23.51
C GLU A 159 0.92 -19.30 -23.40
N ASP A 160 1.01 -18.60 -22.26
CA ASP A 160 0.30 -17.36 -21.99
C ASP A 160 1.08 -16.10 -22.46
N ALA A 161 2.20 -16.24 -23.18
CA ALA A 161 3.01 -15.09 -23.57
C ALA A 161 2.20 -14.05 -24.36
N GLY A 162 2.30 -12.78 -23.95
CA GLY A 162 1.56 -11.67 -24.55
C GLY A 162 0.12 -11.50 -24.06
N TYR A 163 -0.37 -12.37 -23.17
CA TYR A 163 -1.63 -12.18 -22.48
C TYR A 163 -1.46 -11.25 -21.27
N ILE A 164 -2.55 -10.60 -20.87
CA ILE A 164 -2.66 -9.99 -19.53
C ILE A 164 -3.47 -10.95 -18.66
N LYS A 165 -2.97 -11.28 -17.47
CA LYS A 165 -3.66 -12.14 -16.50
C LYS A 165 -4.07 -11.33 -15.29
N ALA A 166 -5.32 -11.50 -14.87
CA ALA A 166 -5.85 -10.84 -13.67
C ALA A 166 -6.60 -11.84 -12.78
N ARG A 167 -6.58 -11.63 -11.45
CA ARG A 167 -7.39 -12.42 -10.51
C ARG A 167 -7.89 -11.59 -9.34
N ALA A 168 -8.98 -12.05 -8.75
CA ALA A 168 -9.73 -11.28 -7.75
C ALA A 168 -9.11 -11.35 -6.35
N MET A 169 -8.34 -12.41 -6.05
CA MET A 169 -7.57 -12.47 -4.81
C MET A 169 -6.11 -12.70 -5.13
N PRO A 170 -5.18 -11.95 -4.52
CA PRO A 170 -3.77 -12.21 -4.71
C PRO A 170 -3.41 -13.61 -4.21
N ASN A 171 -2.58 -14.33 -4.95
CA ASN A 171 -2.16 -15.71 -4.66
C ASN A 171 -3.25 -16.79 -4.64
N VAL A 172 -4.53 -16.42 -4.73
CA VAL A 172 -5.68 -17.32 -4.57
C VAL A 172 -6.70 -17.11 -5.70
N GLY A 173 -7.26 -18.20 -6.22
CA GLY A 173 -8.32 -18.15 -7.23
C GLY A 173 -7.83 -18.26 -8.68
N LYS A 174 -8.80 -18.32 -9.59
CA LYS A 174 -8.57 -18.58 -11.02
C LYS A 174 -8.13 -17.31 -11.74
N TRP A 175 -7.21 -17.48 -12.70
CA TRP A 175 -6.79 -16.41 -13.59
C TRP A 175 -7.85 -16.14 -14.66
N THR A 176 -8.13 -14.87 -14.88
CA THR A 176 -8.80 -14.35 -16.07
C THR A 176 -7.75 -13.93 -17.08
N LEU A 177 -7.88 -14.41 -18.31
CA LEU A 177 -6.93 -14.19 -19.40
C LEU A 177 -7.50 -13.18 -20.40
N PHE A 178 -6.73 -12.14 -20.70
CA PHE A 178 -7.02 -11.18 -21.77
C PHE A 178 -6.04 -11.43 -22.91
N SER A 179 -6.56 -11.85 -24.06
CA SER A 179 -5.74 -12.17 -25.24
C SER A 179 -5.21 -10.92 -25.93
N PRO A 180 -4.12 -11.02 -26.72
CA PRO A 180 -3.60 -9.91 -27.53
C PRO A 180 -4.66 -9.24 -28.40
N ALA A 181 -5.57 -10.03 -29.00
CA ALA A 181 -6.67 -9.51 -29.81
C ALA A 181 -7.70 -8.72 -28.97
N HIS A 182 -7.94 -9.12 -27.72
CA HIS A 182 -8.77 -8.34 -26.79
C HIS A 182 -8.07 -7.05 -26.38
N ILE A 183 -6.77 -7.12 -26.09
CA ILE A 183 -5.92 -5.97 -25.71
C ILE A 183 -5.91 -4.92 -26.82
N GLN A 184 -5.71 -5.33 -28.07
CA GLN A 184 -5.77 -4.43 -29.23
C GLN A 184 -7.13 -3.74 -29.37
N LYS A 185 -8.25 -4.42 -29.07
CA LYS A 185 -9.58 -3.81 -29.08
C LYS A 185 -9.77 -2.75 -27.99
N LEU A 186 -9.06 -2.85 -26.87
CA LEU A 186 -9.12 -1.84 -25.80
C LEU A 186 -8.49 -0.52 -26.25
N LEU A 187 -7.54 -0.58 -27.19
CA LEU A 187 -6.82 0.54 -27.75
C LEU A 187 -7.51 1.05 -29.03
N LYS A 188 -7.78 2.37 -29.09
CA LYS A 188 -8.21 3.04 -30.33
C LYS A 188 -7.05 3.75 -31.03
N GLY A 189 -5.88 3.12 -31.06
CA GLY A 189 -4.66 3.66 -31.66
C GLY A 189 -3.39 3.00 -31.12
N GLU A 190 -2.23 3.44 -31.60
CA GLU A 190 -0.95 3.02 -31.06
C GLU A 190 -0.69 3.67 -29.70
N ILE A 191 -0.17 2.87 -28.75
CA ILE A 191 0.41 3.38 -27.51
C ILE A 191 1.90 3.54 -27.77
N ASN A 192 2.36 4.78 -27.66
CA ASN A 192 3.77 5.11 -27.72
C ASN A 192 4.41 4.99 -26.33
N GLN A 193 5.71 4.77 -26.30
CA GLN A 193 6.48 4.86 -25.06
C GLN A 193 6.33 6.27 -24.45
N PRO A 194 6.08 6.39 -23.14
CA PRO A 194 6.06 7.68 -22.47
C PRO A 194 7.39 8.42 -22.65
N SER A 195 7.33 9.73 -22.85
CA SER A 195 8.51 10.60 -22.94
C SER A 195 8.23 11.96 -22.31
N PRO A 196 7.94 11.98 -20.99
CA PRO A 196 7.67 13.22 -20.26
C PRO A 196 8.91 14.11 -20.23
N GLN A 197 8.69 15.42 -20.07
CA GLN A 197 9.77 16.32 -19.67
C GLN A 197 9.96 16.17 -18.16
N VAL A 198 11.19 15.90 -17.74
CA VAL A 198 11.53 15.70 -16.32
C VAL A 198 12.69 16.62 -15.97
N SER A 199 12.57 17.36 -14.87
CA SER A 199 13.70 18.14 -14.36
C SER A 199 14.79 17.25 -13.78
N GLU A 200 15.95 17.83 -13.47
CA GLU A 200 16.97 17.13 -12.68
C GLU A 200 16.37 16.69 -11.33
N THR A 201 16.61 15.42 -10.97
CA THR A 201 16.11 14.84 -9.72
C THR A 201 17.01 15.24 -8.56
N THR A 202 16.40 15.74 -7.49
CA THR A 202 17.15 16.10 -6.28
C THR A 202 17.73 14.87 -5.58
N LYS A 203 18.90 15.02 -4.95
CA LYS A 203 19.55 13.96 -4.19
C LYS A 203 19.07 13.96 -2.73
N PRO A 204 18.80 12.80 -2.12
CA PRO A 204 18.42 12.74 -0.72
C PRO A 204 19.54 13.25 0.18
N LYS A 205 19.19 14.06 1.18
CA LYS A 205 20.18 14.57 2.15
C LYS A 205 20.63 13.54 3.18
N SER A 206 19.79 12.55 3.44
CA SER A 206 20.06 11.47 4.36
C SER A 206 19.47 10.17 3.81
N PRO A 207 20.08 9.01 4.09
CA PRO A 207 19.56 7.74 3.63
C PRO A 207 18.34 7.32 4.45
N TRP A 208 17.36 6.69 3.79
CA TRP A 208 16.28 6.00 4.49
C TRP A 208 16.57 4.50 4.48
N LYS A 209 16.98 3.97 5.63
CA LYS A 209 17.28 2.55 5.78
C LYS A 209 16.29 1.89 6.73
N ILE A 210 15.78 0.73 6.34
CA ILE A 210 14.97 -0.12 7.23
C ILE A 210 15.71 -1.43 7.50
N PRO A 211 15.64 -1.96 8.73
CA PRO A 211 16.16 -3.30 8.99
C PRO A 211 15.33 -4.32 8.23
N ILE A 212 15.96 -5.37 7.69
CA ILE A 212 15.23 -6.50 7.12
C ILE A 212 14.40 -7.16 8.24
N PRO A 213 13.09 -7.40 8.03
CA PRO A 213 12.29 -8.12 9.01
C PRO A 213 12.83 -9.54 9.18
N HIS A 214 12.97 -9.95 10.44
CA HIS A 214 13.45 -11.29 10.80
C HIS A 214 12.45 -12.36 10.36
N SER A 215 12.94 -13.51 9.92
CA SER A 215 12.10 -14.63 9.46
C SER A 215 11.11 -15.14 10.52
N SER A 216 11.41 -14.91 11.80
CA SER A 216 10.55 -15.23 12.94
C SER A 216 9.40 -14.23 13.15
N GLY A 217 9.38 -13.11 12.42
CA GLY A 217 8.42 -12.02 12.62
C GLY A 217 8.65 -11.19 13.88
N ILE A 218 9.69 -11.51 14.66
CA ILE A 218 10.02 -10.84 15.92
C ILE A 218 10.66 -9.48 15.63
N CYS A 219 10.23 -8.43 16.33
CA CYS A 219 10.87 -7.12 16.27
C CYS A 219 11.49 -6.77 17.64
N PRO A 220 12.81 -6.97 17.84
CA PRO A 220 13.47 -6.74 19.13
C PRO A 220 13.19 -5.36 19.74
N LYS A 221 13.10 -4.32 18.89
CA LYS A 221 12.83 -2.94 19.34
C LYS A 221 11.46 -2.78 20.03
N ARG A 222 10.48 -3.62 19.67
CA ARG A 222 9.10 -3.57 20.19
C ARG A 222 8.86 -4.49 21.39
N LEU A 223 9.78 -5.40 21.69
CA LEU A 223 9.63 -6.33 22.81
C LEU A 223 9.89 -5.62 24.15
N PRO A 224 9.11 -5.88 25.22
CA PRO A 224 9.46 -5.49 26.58
C PRO A 224 10.74 -6.22 27.04
N LEU A 225 11.39 -5.70 28.09
CA LEU A 225 12.68 -6.23 28.56
C LEU A 225 12.64 -7.72 28.89
N GLN A 226 11.53 -8.17 29.48
CA GLN A 226 11.32 -9.55 29.92
C GLN A 226 11.18 -10.51 28.72
N GLU A 227 10.49 -10.10 27.67
CA GLU A 227 10.38 -10.88 26.43
C GLU A 227 11.73 -10.92 25.69
N LEU A 228 12.51 -9.83 25.70
CA LEU A 228 13.87 -9.83 25.14
C LEU A 228 14.75 -10.89 25.81
N THR A 229 14.73 -10.97 27.14
CA THR A 229 15.52 -11.98 27.87
C THR A 229 15.01 -13.39 27.61
N ASN A 230 13.69 -13.58 27.54
CA ASN A 230 13.12 -14.90 27.23
C ASN A 230 13.52 -15.37 25.83
N GLU A 231 13.44 -14.50 24.81
CA GLU A 231 13.83 -14.83 23.45
C GLU A 231 15.34 -15.14 23.31
N LEU A 232 16.19 -14.46 24.08
CA LEU A 232 17.63 -14.73 24.14
C LEU A 232 17.93 -16.06 24.85
N GLN A 233 17.26 -16.34 25.97
CA GLN A 233 17.39 -17.61 26.70
C GLN A 233 16.89 -18.80 25.87
N ASN A 234 15.76 -18.66 25.18
CA ASN A 234 15.21 -19.68 24.29
C ASN A 234 16.20 -20.05 23.17
N ARG A 235 17.00 -19.08 22.71
CA ARG A 235 18.06 -19.27 21.70
C ARG A 235 19.41 -19.67 22.29
N LYS A 236 19.51 -19.81 23.61
CA LYS A 236 20.75 -20.11 24.33
C LYS A 236 21.87 -19.10 24.04
N VAL A 237 21.51 -17.83 23.81
CA VAL A 237 22.48 -16.74 23.58
C VAL A 237 22.92 -16.19 24.93
N ASP A 238 24.23 -16.21 25.18
CA ASP A 238 24.81 -15.56 26.36
C ASP A 238 24.87 -14.05 26.15
N TYR A 239 24.24 -13.30 27.06
CA TYR A 239 24.23 -11.83 27.07
C TYR A 239 24.91 -11.25 28.32
N GLY A 240 25.53 -12.10 29.17
CA GLY A 240 26.22 -11.70 30.41
C GLY A 240 25.38 -10.83 31.35
N ASN A 241 26.04 -9.99 32.17
CA ASN A 241 25.39 -9.02 33.08
C ASN A 241 24.84 -7.75 32.37
N GLN A 242 24.58 -7.80 31.06
CA GLN A 242 24.13 -6.62 30.30
C GLN A 242 22.61 -6.42 30.44
N ASN A 243 22.17 -5.68 31.46
CA ASN A 243 20.74 -5.38 31.66
C ASN A 243 20.25 -4.15 30.88
N LYS A 244 21.12 -3.50 30.09
CA LYS A 244 20.72 -2.34 29.28
C LYS A 244 19.92 -2.83 28.07
N ARG A 245 18.62 -2.49 28.03
CA ARG A 245 17.68 -2.81 26.95
C ARG A 245 18.27 -2.65 25.55
N GLN A 246 18.98 -1.55 25.29
CA GLN A 246 19.60 -1.29 23.98
C GLN A 246 20.57 -2.39 23.55
N LYS A 247 21.42 -2.88 24.46
CA LYS A 247 22.37 -3.94 24.17
C LYS A 247 21.69 -5.29 23.95
N LEU A 248 20.65 -5.60 24.73
CA LEU A 248 19.86 -6.82 24.53
C LEU A 248 19.15 -6.82 23.18
N VAL A 249 18.62 -5.66 22.76
CA VAL A 249 18.04 -5.46 21.43
C VAL A 249 19.10 -5.70 20.34
N GLU A 250 20.30 -5.13 20.48
CA GLU A 250 21.39 -5.33 19.50
C GLU A 250 21.84 -6.79 19.39
N ILE A 251 21.95 -7.50 20.51
CA ILE A 251 22.33 -8.93 20.54
C ILE A 251 21.25 -9.77 19.85
N LEU A 252 19.99 -9.59 20.25
CA LEU A 252 18.88 -10.36 19.66
C LEU A 252 18.70 -10.06 18.16
N ASP A 253 18.87 -8.80 17.75
CA ASP A 253 18.77 -8.40 16.34
C ASP A 253 19.84 -9.07 15.48
N LYS A 254 21.07 -9.18 16.00
CA LYS A 254 22.17 -9.91 15.31
C LYS A 254 21.86 -11.39 15.16
N GLU A 255 21.38 -12.04 16.22
CA GLU A 255 21.06 -13.46 16.19
C GLU A 255 19.93 -13.76 15.20
N LEU A 256 18.84 -13.00 15.26
CA LEU A 256 17.71 -13.16 14.34
C LEU A 256 18.09 -12.89 12.87
N THR A 257 19.04 -11.97 12.65
CA THR A 257 19.60 -11.73 11.31
C THR A 257 20.34 -12.97 10.82
N HIS A 258 21.16 -13.60 11.67
CA HIS A 258 21.90 -14.82 11.35
C HIS A 258 20.95 -15.97 10.99
N GLU A 259 19.95 -16.24 11.83
CA GLU A 259 18.91 -17.26 11.56
C GLU A 259 18.22 -17.04 10.20
N THR A 260 17.93 -15.78 9.87
CA THR A 260 17.25 -15.42 8.63
C THR A 260 18.13 -15.69 7.40
N LEU A 261 19.45 -15.53 7.52
CA LEU A 261 20.40 -15.83 6.45
C LEU A 261 20.61 -17.34 6.29
N GLU A 262 20.76 -18.08 7.39
CA GLU A 262 20.90 -19.54 7.35
C GLU A 262 19.67 -20.23 6.75
N LYS A 263 18.46 -19.76 7.08
CA LYS A 263 17.21 -20.24 6.44
C LYS A 263 17.19 -19.97 4.94
N LYS A 264 17.70 -18.81 4.49
CA LYS A 264 17.79 -18.51 3.05
C LYS A 264 18.79 -19.43 2.36
N GLU A 265 19.97 -19.65 2.94
CA GLU A 265 20.98 -20.55 2.38
C GLU A 265 20.54 -22.02 2.35
N SER A 266 19.87 -22.50 3.39
CA SER A 266 19.35 -23.88 3.44
C SER A 266 18.22 -24.10 2.44
N CYS A 267 17.31 -23.14 2.26
CA CYS A 267 16.31 -23.18 1.18
C CYS A 267 16.96 -23.26 -0.22
N LEU A 268 18.07 -22.55 -0.43
CA LEU A 268 18.83 -22.61 -1.69
C LEU A 268 19.51 -23.97 -1.90
N ARG A 269 20.11 -24.54 -0.84
CA ARG A 269 20.75 -25.88 -0.88
C ARG A 269 19.73 -27.02 -1.11
N ASN A 270 18.57 -26.97 -0.48
CA ASN A 270 17.55 -28.03 -0.60
C ASN A 270 16.87 -28.04 -1.99
N ARG A 271 16.76 -26.88 -2.67
CA ARG A 271 16.32 -26.82 -4.07
C ARG A 271 17.35 -27.42 -5.05
N SER A 272 18.63 -27.37 -4.72
CA SER A 272 19.70 -27.96 -5.54
C SER A 272 19.71 -29.50 -5.52
N MET A 273 19.14 -30.16 -4.51
CA MET A 273 19.09 -31.63 -4.43
C MET A 273 17.83 -32.25 -5.07
N LEU A 274 16.91 -31.44 -5.59
CA LEU A 274 15.67 -31.88 -6.22
C LEU A 274 15.64 -31.52 -7.71
N HIS A 275 16.72 -31.87 -8.42
CA HIS A 275 16.76 -31.85 -9.88
C HIS A 275 17.50 -33.09 -10.40
N LYS A 276 16.75 -34.12 -10.76
CA LYS A 276 17.09 -34.89 -11.97
C LYS A 276 16.52 -34.09 -13.14
N GLU A 277 17.45 -33.58 -13.95
CA GLU A 277 17.32 -33.11 -15.33
C GLU A 277 16.10 -32.24 -15.66
N TYR A 278 16.24 -30.92 -15.52
CA TYR A 278 15.96 -29.97 -16.61
C TYR A 278 16.84 -28.72 -16.36
N THR A 279 17.61 -28.33 -17.37
CA THR A 279 18.48 -27.15 -17.38
C THR A 279 17.65 -25.86 -17.26
N THR A 280 17.51 -25.33 -16.04
CA THR A 280 16.96 -24.00 -15.81
C THR A 280 18.07 -23.08 -15.31
N ARG A 281 18.42 -22.08 -16.14
CA ARG A 281 19.44 -21.08 -15.83
C ARG A 281 18.98 -20.21 -14.66
N LEU A 282 19.78 -20.21 -13.61
CA LEU A 282 19.93 -19.28 -12.49
C LEU A 282 19.25 -17.89 -12.69
N SER A 283 17.97 -17.75 -12.29
CA SER A 283 17.20 -16.49 -12.37
C SER A 283 16.43 -16.13 -11.09
N ASP A 284 16.64 -16.83 -9.99
CA ASP A 284 15.88 -16.66 -8.75
C ASP A 284 16.69 -15.89 -7.69
N ILE A 285 16.69 -14.56 -7.78
CA ILE A 285 16.78 -13.73 -6.56
C ILE A 285 15.36 -13.59 -6.02
N THR A 286 15.22 -14.07 -4.79
CA THR A 286 14.03 -14.23 -3.95
C THR A 286 12.92 -13.20 -4.16
N GLU A 287 11.77 -13.70 -4.59
CA GLU A 287 10.47 -13.03 -4.50
C GLU A 287 10.22 -12.60 -3.04
N PHE A 288 9.84 -11.33 -2.79
CA PHE A 288 9.47 -10.87 -1.46
C PHE A 288 8.21 -11.64 -1.02
N PRO A 289 8.27 -12.48 0.03
CA PRO A 289 7.12 -13.26 0.43
C PRO A 289 6.12 -12.35 1.14
N LEU A 290 5.06 -11.95 0.45
CA LEU A 290 3.83 -11.59 1.14
C LEU A 290 3.24 -12.91 1.63
N SER A 291 3.26 -13.14 2.95
CA SER A 291 2.73 -14.38 3.52
C SER A 291 1.25 -14.54 3.15
N SER A 292 0.89 -15.73 2.67
CA SER A 292 -0.50 -16.12 2.41
C SER A 292 -1.29 -16.06 3.72
N GLY A 293 -2.28 -15.17 3.81
CA GLY A 293 -3.15 -15.06 5.00
C GLY A 293 -3.72 -13.68 5.31
N TRP A 294 -3.35 -12.62 4.59
CA TRP A 294 -3.75 -11.24 4.94
C TRP A 294 -5.07 -10.73 4.34
N ALA A 295 -5.73 -11.49 3.45
CA ALA A 295 -7.03 -11.12 2.90
C ALA A 295 -7.79 -12.36 2.40
N MET A 296 -8.91 -12.71 3.03
CA MET A 296 -9.90 -13.59 2.41
C MET A 296 -11.27 -12.91 2.44
N LYS A 297 -11.69 -12.45 1.26
CA LYS A 297 -13.03 -11.89 1.00
C LYS A 297 -13.88 -12.83 0.15
N GLU A 298 -13.52 -14.11 0.06
CA GLU A 298 -14.23 -15.04 -0.82
C GLU A 298 -15.69 -15.30 -0.38
N VAL A 299 -16.05 -14.95 0.87
CA VAL A 299 -17.39 -15.19 1.43
C VAL A 299 -18.13 -13.90 1.86
N GLN A 300 -17.50 -12.72 1.79
CA GLN A 300 -18.16 -11.48 2.22
C GLN A 300 -19.01 -10.90 1.09
N LYS A 301 -20.30 -11.27 1.08
CA LYS A 301 -21.31 -10.63 0.23
C LYS A 301 -21.46 -9.18 0.66
N TYR A 302 -20.71 -8.26 0.04
CA TYR A 302 -21.11 -6.86 0.06
C TYR A 302 -22.48 -6.76 -0.60
N GLY A 303 -23.50 -6.41 0.19
CA GLY A 303 -24.75 -5.92 -0.39
C GLY A 303 -24.40 -4.79 -1.36
N LYS A 304 -25.08 -4.75 -2.51
CA LYS A 304 -25.00 -3.63 -3.47
C LYS A 304 -24.98 -2.33 -2.67
N LYS A 305 -24.03 -1.44 -2.97
CA LYS A 305 -23.90 -0.10 -2.36
C LYS A 305 -25.25 0.62 -2.56
N GLY A 306 -26.14 0.48 -1.58
CA GLY A 306 -27.54 0.86 -1.62
C GLY A 306 -27.87 1.51 -0.29
N GLY A 307 -28.66 2.58 -0.33
CA GLY A 307 -28.82 3.56 0.75
C GLY A 307 -28.99 2.97 2.15
N GLY A 308 -27.87 2.83 2.87
CA GLY A 308 -27.89 2.57 4.31
C GLY A 308 -28.60 3.72 5.01
N LYS A 309 -29.48 3.41 5.96
CA LYS A 309 -30.16 4.42 6.78
C LYS A 309 -29.10 5.33 7.40
N ARG A 310 -29.12 6.61 7.03
CA ARG A 310 -28.25 7.64 7.62
C ARG A 310 -28.46 7.66 9.13
N ILE A 311 -27.38 7.84 9.88
CA ILE A 311 -27.43 8.08 11.32
C ILE A 311 -28.43 9.21 11.59
N LYS A 312 -29.35 9.01 12.54
CA LYS A 312 -30.33 10.03 12.91
C LYS A 312 -29.59 11.26 13.43
N LYS A 313 -30.03 12.47 13.04
CA LYS A 313 -29.40 13.74 13.48
C LYS A 313 -29.27 13.85 15.00
N SER A 314 -30.24 13.33 15.75
CA SER A 314 -30.18 13.30 17.22
C SER A 314 -29.01 12.47 17.77
N ILE A 315 -28.67 11.36 17.12
CA ILE A 315 -27.54 10.52 17.51
C ILE A 315 -26.22 11.20 17.10
N SER A 316 -26.18 11.87 15.93
CA SER A 316 -25.03 12.67 15.51
C SER A 316 -24.71 13.78 16.51
N ALA A 317 -25.71 14.51 16.99
CA ALA A 317 -25.53 15.59 17.95
C ALA A 317 -24.97 15.13 19.30
N VAL A 318 -25.43 13.96 19.80
CA VAL A 318 -24.91 13.37 21.05
C VAL A 318 -23.47 12.90 20.87
N LEU A 319 -23.14 12.28 19.73
CA LEU A 319 -21.76 11.91 19.41
C LEU A 319 -20.87 13.16 19.33
N GLU A 320 -21.32 14.20 18.64
CA GLU A 320 -20.63 15.48 18.58
C GLU A 320 -20.40 16.07 19.98
N GLU A 321 -21.40 16.10 20.86
CA GLU A 321 -21.25 16.61 22.23
C GLU A 321 -20.24 15.79 23.05
N CYS A 322 -20.33 14.45 23.02
CA CYS A 322 -19.40 13.57 23.73
C CYS A 322 -17.95 13.71 23.27
N PHE A 323 -17.72 13.96 21.97
CA PHE A 323 -16.37 14.02 21.41
C PHE A 323 -15.80 15.44 21.32
N LEU A 324 -16.63 16.47 21.12
CA LEU A 324 -16.18 17.86 20.99
C LEU A 324 -15.84 18.47 22.34
N ALA A 325 -16.61 18.21 23.40
CA ALA A 325 -16.34 18.74 24.74
C ALA A 325 -14.94 18.32 25.25
N GLY A 326 -14.58 17.04 25.07
CA GLY A 326 -13.27 16.49 25.43
C GLY A 326 -12.10 16.90 24.53
N ASN A 327 -12.37 17.48 23.37
CA ASN A 327 -11.37 18.06 22.47
C ASN A 327 -11.07 19.52 22.80
N VAL A 328 -12.08 20.26 23.30
CA VAL A 328 -11.92 21.65 23.76
C VAL A 328 -11.25 21.71 25.13
N ASP A 329 -11.62 20.83 26.06
CA ASP A 329 -10.95 20.66 27.34
C ASP A 329 -10.88 19.18 27.75
N LYS A 330 -9.66 18.72 28.03
CA LYS A 330 -9.36 17.32 28.32
C LYS A 330 -10.03 16.81 29.61
N SER A 331 -10.41 17.71 30.52
CA SER A 331 -11.13 17.37 31.76
C SER A 331 -12.58 16.92 31.52
N TYR A 332 -13.17 17.27 30.37
CA TYR A 332 -14.51 16.85 29.95
C TYR A 332 -14.51 15.61 29.03
N ARG A 333 -13.38 14.90 28.93
CA ARG A 333 -13.34 13.64 28.18
C ARG A 333 -14.13 12.57 28.90
N MET A 334 -15.25 12.19 28.31
CA MET A 334 -16.03 11.03 28.75
C MET A 334 -15.28 9.74 28.42
N THR A 335 -15.21 8.81 29.38
CA THR A 335 -14.70 7.47 29.08
C THR A 335 -15.77 6.67 28.33
N ALA A 336 -15.38 5.56 27.68
CA ALA A 336 -16.34 4.71 26.98
C ALA A 336 -17.45 4.17 27.91
N GLN A 337 -17.16 4.00 29.20
CA GLN A 337 -18.16 3.62 30.21
C GLN A 337 -19.14 4.75 30.51
N ASP A 338 -18.69 6.01 30.52
CA ASP A 338 -19.56 7.18 30.75
C ASP A 338 -20.41 7.53 29.53
N MET A 339 -19.92 7.22 28.32
CA MET A 339 -20.64 7.47 27.06
C MET A 339 -21.84 6.53 26.89
N PHE A 340 -21.75 5.31 27.42
CA PHE A 340 -22.77 4.28 27.23
C PHE A 340 -24.16 4.68 27.79
N PRO A 341 -24.30 5.15 29.05
CA PRO A 341 -25.57 5.65 29.57
C PRO A 341 -26.14 6.85 28.79
N ALA A 342 -25.28 7.76 28.33
CA ALA A 342 -25.70 8.93 27.56
C ALA A 342 -26.29 8.52 26.19
N MET A 343 -25.71 7.51 25.55
CA MET A 343 -26.21 6.93 24.31
C MET A 343 -27.53 6.17 24.52
N GLU A 344 -27.66 5.40 25.61
CA GLU A 344 -28.90 4.71 25.94
C GLU A 344 -30.06 5.69 26.20
N TYR A 345 -29.81 6.76 26.95
CA TYR A 345 -30.80 7.82 27.19
C TYR A 345 -31.26 8.49 25.88
N ALA A 346 -30.31 8.80 24.98
CA ALA A 346 -30.62 9.38 23.68
C ALA A 346 -31.38 8.42 22.76
N ALA A 347 -31.05 7.12 22.79
CA ALA A 347 -31.74 6.08 22.05
C ALA A 347 -33.19 5.92 22.54
N GLY A 348 -33.41 5.91 23.85
CA GLY A 348 -34.74 5.85 24.46
C GLY A 348 -35.61 7.06 24.08
N LYS A 349 -35.04 8.27 24.10
CA LYS A 349 -35.72 9.50 23.68
C LYS A 349 -36.11 9.49 22.19
N ALA A 350 -35.28 8.86 21.34
CA ALA A 350 -35.55 8.69 19.91
C ALA A 350 -36.56 7.57 19.60
N GLN A 351 -36.80 6.66 20.54
CA GLN A 351 -37.82 5.61 20.47
C GLN A 351 -39.19 6.11 20.92
N ALA A 352 -39.25 7.00 21.91
CA ALA A 352 -40.49 7.61 22.41
C ALA A 352 -41.19 8.56 21.41
N GLN A 353 -40.54 8.91 20.30
CA GLN A 353 -41.12 9.72 19.21
C GLN A 353 -41.76 8.89 18.08
N LEU A 354 -41.90 7.57 18.27
CA LEU A 354 -42.57 6.68 17.32
C LEU A 354 -43.90 6.20 17.91
N GLU A 355 -45.02 6.71 17.39
CA GLU A 355 -46.35 6.12 17.59
C GLU A 355 -46.35 4.64 17.13
N PRO A 356 -47.09 3.74 17.81
CA PRO A 356 -46.95 2.31 17.63
C PRO A 356 -47.77 1.83 16.42
N VAL A 357 -47.11 1.28 15.41
CA VAL A 357 -47.74 0.35 14.46
C VAL A 357 -47.24 -1.06 14.77
N GLN A 358 -48.20 -1.95 14.96
CA GLN A 358 -48.07 -3.31 15.48
C GLN A 358 -47.20 -4.23 14.58
N VAL A 359 -46.20 -4.84 15.23
CA VAL A 359 -45.76 -6.25 15.22
C VAL A 359 -46.04 -7.11 13.96
N GLN A 360 -44.97 -7.60 13.32
CA GLN A 360 -44.67 -9.06 13.31
C GLN A 360 -43.21 -9.37 12.94
N LEU A 361 -42.71 -10.41 13.62
CA LEU A 361 -41.32 -10.76 13.87
C LEU A 361 -40.65 -11.51 12.71
N GLY A 362 -39.36 -11.25 12.52
CA GLY A 362 -38.41 -12.12 11.83
C GLY A 362 -37.03 -11.93 12.45
N LEU A 363 -36.71 -12.77 13.44
CA LEU A 363 -35.46 -12.76 14.19
C LEU A 363 -34.25 -13.05 13.28
N SER A 364 -33.21 -12.23 13.37
CA SER A 364 -31.83 -12.74 13.42
C SER A 364 -30.93 -11.65 14.02
N GLN A 365 -30.23 -12.04 15.09
CA GLN A 365 -29.14 -11.29 15.70
C GLN A 365 -28.07 -10.96 14.67
N ASP A 366 -27.52 -9.74 14.73
CA ASP A 366 -26.10 -9.42 14.54
C ASP A 366 -25.90 -7.90 14.70
N LEU A 367 -25.26 -7.50 15.80
CA LEU A 367 -24.80 -6.15 16.09
C LEU A 367 -23.35 -6.22 16.63
N LEU A 368 -22.58 -5.19 16.26
CA LEU A 368 -21.20 -4.82 16.65
C LEU A 368 -20.06 -5.58 15.95
N TRP A 369 -19.15 -4.96 15.18
CA TRP A 369 -18.49 -3.65 15.34
C TRP A 369 -18.16 -2.98 14.00
N LEU A 370 -18.33 -1.65 13.92
CA LEU A 370 -17.82 -0.79 12.84
C LEU A 370 -17.11 0.43 13.46
N GLY A 371 -15.77 0.46 13.35
CA GLY A 371 -14.94 1.60 13.71
C GLY A 371 -14.93 2.65 12.59
N LEU A 372 -15.38 3.86 12.93
CA LEU A 372 -15.44 5.03 12.07
C LEU A 372 -14.05 5.64 11.84
N ALA A 373 -13.66 5.75 10.57
CA ALA A 373 -12.67 6.70 10.11
C ALA A 373 -13.34 8.09 9.96
N GLN A 374 -12.81 9.10 10.64
CA GLN A 374 -13.21 10.50 10.46
C GLN A 374 -12.20 11.21 9.54
N LYS A 375 -12.73 11.85 8.49
CA LYS A 375 -12.02 12.80 7.62
C LYS A 375 -12.92 14.02 7.46
N ALA A 376 -12.53 15.12 8.10
CA ALA A 376 -12.68 16.51 7.68
C ALA A 376 -11.91 17.35 8.71
#